data_AF-R7UDB9-F1
#
_entry.id   AF-R7UDB9-F1
#
_cell.length_a   1.000
_cell.length_b   1.000
_cell.length_c   1.000
_cell.angle_alpha   90.00
_cell.angle_beta   90.00
_cell.angle_gamma   90.00
#
_symmetry.space_group_name_H-M   'P 1'
#
loop_
_entity.id
_entity.type
_entity.pdbx_description
1 polymer ?
#
loop_
_entity_poly.entity_id
_entity_poly.type
_entity_poly.pdbx_seq_one_letter_code
_entity_poly.pdbx_strand_id
1 'polypeptide(L)'
;MVVAPKKLSFNASRTLADDLRREGETEQWGKRILGEIAYQLDRRILRYIFCRLSHNNQDNQQRIYGYYVGSIEEQIIENCKDSRSGNLDLDKKYLLEFRYKHIMLFLRDAGYDKNIHPKVTKALVNKYGLLPTPGPRSSLRDIGPHSFSQLKDYVTKLANAEEIRDIMVLLVCITQMAKEDGEPIFIWG
;
A
#
# COMPACT_ATOMS: atom_id res chain seq x y z
N MET A 1 -1.99 -57.71 7.70
CA MET A 1 -1.23 -56.54 7.18
C MET A 1 -1.74 -55.30 7.88
N VAL A 2 -0.96 -54.76 8.83
CA VAL A 2 -1.31 -53.53 9.57
C VAL A 2 -0.72 -52.36 8.79
N VAL A 3 -1.58 -51.50 8.24
CA VAL A 3 -1.16 -50.28 7.53
C VAL A 3 -0.71 -49.26 8.58
N ALA A 4 0.59 -48.95 8.58
CA ALA A 4 1.15 -47.91 9.45
C ALA A 4 0.56 -46.54 9.08
N PRO A 5 0.23 -45.68 10.07
CA PRO A 5 -0.26 -44.34 9.78
C PRO A 5 0.88 -43.50 9.19
N LYS A 6 0.64 -42.90 8.03
CA LYS A 6 1.51 -41.87 7.45
C LYS A 6 1.66 -40.75 8.48
N LYS A 7 2.87 -40.60 9.02
CA LYS A 7 3.25 -39.42 9.81
C LYS A 7 2.95 -38.18 8.96
N LEU A 8 1.94 -37.40 9.36
CA LEU A 8 1.76 -36.03 8.88
C LEU A 8 3.01 -35.25 9.31
N SER A 9 3.92 -35.07 8.37
CA SER A 9 5.07 -34.18 8.51
C SER A 9 4.56 -32.78 8.82
N PHE A 10 4.85 -32.32 10.03
CA PHE A 10 4.73 -30.94 10.45
C PHE A 10 5.54 -30.08 9.47
N ASN A 11 4.86 -29.35 8.58
CA ASN A 11 5.55 -28.46 7.64
C ASN A 11 6.01 -27.20 8.39
N ALA A 12 7.31 -26.97 8.33
CA ALA A 12 8.03 -25.85 8.94
C ALA A 12 7.36 -24.49 8.69
N SER A 13 7.45 -23.60 9.69
CA SER A 13 7.16 -22.17 9.55
C SER A 13 7.93 -21.62 8.35
N ARG A 14 7.21 -21.23 7.30
CA ARG A 14 7.79 -20.70 6.07
C ARG A 14 8.19 -19.25 6.26
N THR A 15 9.38 -18.88 5.81
CA THR A 15 9.87 -17.51 5.97
C THR A 15 9.49 -16.65 4.77
N LEU A 16 9.35 -15.34 5.00
CA LEU A 16 9.16 -14.35 3.94
C LEU A 16 10.23 -14.48 2.85
N ALA A 17 11.47 -14.79 3.24
CA ALA A 17 12.57 -14.99 2.31
C ALA A 17 12.36 -16.23 1.41
N ASP A 18 11.79 -17.31 1.94
CA ASP A 18 11.51 -18.52 1.16
C ASP A 18 10.39 -18.29 0.14
N ASP A 19 9.33 -17.58 0.53
CA ASP A 19 8.23 -17.26 -0.38
C ASP A 19 8.67 -16.21 -1.41
N LEU A 20 9.46 -15.20 -1.01
CA LEU A 20 10.07 -14.26 -1.94
C LEU A 20 11.03 -14.95 -2.93
N ARG A 21 11.72 -16.02 -2.52
CA ARG A 21 12.64 -16.79 -3.38
C ARG A 21 11.91 -17.76 -4.30
N ARG A 22 10.82 -18.37 -3.84
CA ARG A 22 10.03 -19.36 -4.58
C ARG A 22 9.10 -18.71 -5.59
N GLU A 23 8.47 -17.59 -5.24
CA GLU A 23 7.70 -16.78 -6.19
C GLU A 23 8.64 -15.92 -7.08
N GLY A 24 9.90 -15.76 -6.66
CA GLY A 24 10.92 -14.92 -7.27
C GLY A 24 12.01 -15.63 -8.08
N GLU A 25 11.71 -16.71 -8.82
CA GLU A 25 12.68 -17.26 -9.79
C GLU A 25 13.03 -16.27 -10.93
N THR A 26 12.37 -15.11 -10.99
CA THR A 26 12.75 -13.99 -11.88
C THR A 26 13.11 -12.75 -11.08
N GLU A 27 14.25 -12.12 -11.40
CA GLU A 27 14.71 -10.82 -10.88
C GLU A 27 13.61 -9.74 -10.95
N GLN A 28 12.74 -9.87 -11.95
CA GLN A 28 11.59 -9.00 -12.17
C GLN A 28 10.53 -9.11 -11.07
N TRP A 29 10.32 -10.29 -10.48
CA TRP A 29 9.37 -10.46 -9.38
C TRP A 29 9.87 -9.80 -8.09
N GLY A 30 11.17 -9.97 -7.78
CA GLY A 30 11.79 -9.29 -6.62
C GLY A 30 11.62 -7.78 -6.70
N LYS A 31 11.88 -7.18 -7.88
CA LYS A 31 11.75 -5.73 -8.07
C LYS A 31 10.31 -5.21 -7.97
N ARG A 32 9.28 -6.04 -8.20
CA ARG A 32 7.86 -5.65 -8.01
C ARG A 32 7.54 -5.23 -6.59
N ILE A 33 8.30 -5.67 -5.58
CA ILE A 33 8.15 -5.20 -4.19
C ILE A 33 8.26 -3.67 -4.08
N LEU A 34 9.10 -3.05 -4.91
CA LEU A 34 9.33 -1.60 -4.90
C LEU A 34 8.10 -0.86 -5.43
N GLY A 35 7.47 -1.39 -6.48
CA GLY A 35 6.20 -0.89 -7.01
C GLY A 35 5.03 -1.17 -6.06
N GLU A 36 5.02 -2.33 -5.41
CA GLU A 36 3.98 -2.70 -4.44
C GLU A 36 3.98 -1.77 -3.22
N ILE A 37 5.15 -1.45 -2.65
CA ILE A 37 5.28 -0.49 -1.54
C ILE A 37 4.67 0.86 -1.93
N ALA A 38 5.02 1.36 -3.12
CA ALA A 38 4.50 2.62 -3.64
C ALA A 38 2.98 2.60 -3.82
N TYR A 39 2.46 1.55 -4.48
CA TYR A 39 1.03 1.38 -4.73
C TYR A 39 0.21 1.30 -3.44
N GLN A 40 0.67 0.48 -2.50
CA GLN A 40 -0.06 0.24 -1.25
C GLN A 40 -0.09 1.50 -0.38
N LEU A 41 0.96 2.33 -0.40
CA LEU A 41 0.95 3.63 0.27
C LEU A 41 -0.11 4.56 -0.33
N ASP A 42 -0.10 4.73 -1.66
CA ASP A 42 -1.05 5.61 -2.35
C ASP A 42 -2.50 5.18 -2.08
N ARG A 43 -2.79 3.88 -2.20
CA ARG A 43 -4.13 3.33 -1.90
C ARG A 43 -4.54 3.61 -0.46
N ARG A 44 -3.61 3.50 0.48
CA ARG A 44 -3.90 3.74 1.90
C ARG A 44 -4.14 5.22 2.20
N ILE A 45 -3.38 6.12 1.60
CA ILE A 45 -3.62 7.58 1.67
C ILE A 45 -5.02 7.91 1.14
N LEU A 46 -5.37 7.40 -0.04
CA LEU A 46 -6.68 7.64 -0.65
C LEU A 46 -7.81 7.07 0.21
N ARG A 47 -7.66 5.86 0.76
CA ARG A 47 -8.63 5.27 1.69
C ARG A 47 -8.80 6.10 2.96
N TYR A 48 -7.71 6.61 3.53
CA TYR A 48 -7.76 7.44 4.73
C TYR A 48 -8.61 8.70 4.51
N ILE A 49 -8.44 9.34 3.35
CA ILE A 49 -9.15 10.59 3.01
C ILE A 49 -10.61 10.28 2.67
N PHE A 50 -10.84 9.43 1.67
CA PHE A 50 -12.15 9.28 1.03
C PHE A 50 -13.01 8.14 1.60
N CYS A 51 -12.43 7.06 2.15
CA CYS A 51 -13.21 5.89 2.58
C CYS A 51 -13.75 5.94 4.01
N ARG A 52 -13.14 6.70 4.92
CA ARG A 52 -13.40 6.63 6.37
C ARG A 52 -14.78 7.18 6.81
N LEU A 53 -15.75 7.35 5.92
CA LEU A 53 -17.12 7.82 6.24
C LEU A 53 -18.24 6.98 5.62
N SER A 54 -17.95 6.07 4.68
CA SER A 54 -19.03 5.31 4.08
C SER A 54 -19.41 4.15 4.99
N HIS A 55 -20.63 4.18 5.51
CA HIS A 55 -21.24 3.04 6.19
C HIS A 55 -21.45 1.83 5.26
N ASN A 56 -21.39 2.03 3.95
CA ASN A 56 -21.39 0.97 2.95
C ASN A 56 -20.00 0.84 2.31
N ASN A 57 -19.23 -0.17 2.75
CA ASN A 57 -17.86 -0.44 2.30
C ASN A 57 -17.73 -0.74 0.79
N GLN A 58 -18.80 -1.15 0.11
CA GLN A 58 -18.76 -1.57 -1.30
C GLN A 58 -18.79 -0.41 -2.32
N ASP A 59 -19.55 0.66 -2.06
CA ASP A 59 -19.70 1.78 -3.02
C ASP A 59 -18.42 2.65 -3.14
N ASN A 60 -17.61 2.68 -2.08
CA ASN A 60 -16.43 3.55 -2.02
C ASN A 60 -15.19 2.96 -2.71
N GLN A 61 -15.07 1.63 -2.78
CA GLN A 61 -13.94 1.01 -3.48
C GLN A 61 -13.96 1.30 -4.99
N GLN A 62 -15.16 1.30 -5.59
CA GLN A 62 -15.33 1.60 -7.02
C GLN A 62 -15.12 3.08 -7.35
N ARG A 63 -15.52 4.00 -6.45
CA ARG A 63 -15.43 5.46 -6.70
C ARG A 63 -14.02 6.07 -6.62
N ILE A 64 -13.05 5.36 -6.04
CA ILE A 64 -11.65 5.81 -5.94
C ILE A 64 -10.81 5.27 -7.13
N TYR A 65 -11.39 4.45 -8.00
CA TYR A 65 -10.70 4.01 -9.21
C TYR A 65 -10.43 5.23 -10.11
N GLY A 66 -9.15 5.52 -10.38
CA GLY A 66 -8.71 6.71 -11.11
C GLY A 66 -8.26 7.88 -10.24
N TYR A 67 -8.41 7.81 -8.91
CA TYR A 67 -7.84 8.82 -8.02
C TYR A 67 -6.32 8.64 -7.93
N TYR A 68 -5.64 9.79 -7.91
CA TYR A 68 -4.20 9.95 -7.83
C TYR A 68 -3.85 10.90 -6.70
N VAL A 69 -2.90 10.51 -5.84
CA VAL A 69 -2.51 11.28 -4.65
C VAL A 69 -2.03 12.70 -5.00
N GLY A 70 -1.40 12.89 -6.16
CA GLY A 70 -0.95 14.21 -6.61
C GLY A 70 -2.05 15.15 -7.11
N SER A 71 -3.32 14.72 -7.10
CA SER A 71 -4.48 15.51 -7.50
C SER A 71 -5.62 15.43 -6.47
N ILE A 72 -5.27 15.27 -5.19
CA ILE A 72 -6.25 15.13 -4.10
C ILE A 72 -7.11 16.39 -3.96
N GLU A 73 -6.54 17.57 -4.15
CA GLU A 73 -7.27 18.84 -3.96
C GLU A 73 -8.42 18.96 -4.97
N GLU A 74 -8.18 18.63 -6.24
CA GLU A 74 -9.22 18.56 -7.26
C GLU A 74 -10.23 17.44 -6.98
N GLN A 75 -9.74 16.25 -6.59
CA GLN A 75 -10.60 15.11 -6.26
C GLN A 75 -11.54 15.39 -5.08
N ILE A 76 -11.10 16.15 -4.08
CA ILE A 76 -11.95 16.55 -2.94
C ILE A 76 -13.11 17.41 -3.46
N ILE A 77 -12.83 18.39 -4.31
CA ILE A 77 -13.85 19.27 -4.87
C ILE A 77 -14.85 18.46 -5.68
N GLU A 78 -14.38 17.58 -6.57
CA GLU A 78 -15.23 16.71 -7.38
C GLU A 78 -16.08 15.77 -6.53
N ASN A 79 -15.51 15.18 -5.47
CA ASN A 79 -16.21 14.25 -4.59
C ASN A 79 -17.33 14.92 -3.76
N CYS A 80 -17.22 16.24 -3.54
CA CYS A 80 -18.20 17.01 -2.76
C CYS A 80 -19.27 17.68 -3.62
N LYS A 81 -19.17 17.62 -4.95
CA LYS A 81 -20.22 18.14 -5.83
C LYS A 81 -21.37 17.15 -5.90
N ASP A 82 -22.58 17.62 -5.60
CA ASP A 82 -23.79 16.85 -5.81
C ASP A 82 -24.08 16.73 -7.31
N SER A 83 -24.26 15.50 -7.80
CA SER A 83 -24.40 15.24 -9.24
C SER A 83 -25.71 15.76 -9.86
N ARG A 84 -26.71 16.13 -9.03
CA ARG A 84 -28.03 16.59 -9.51
C ARG A 84 -28.16 18.11 -9.45
N SER A 85 -27.66 18.73 -8.39
CA SER A 85 -27.76 20.16 -8.13
C SER A 85 -26.49 20.94 -8.51
N GLY A 86 -25.35 20.26 -8.64
CA GLY A 86 -24.04 20.90 -8.83
C GLY A 86 -23.54 21.65 -7.60
N ASN A 87 -24.33 21.70 -6.53
CA ASN A 87 -23.96 22.37 -5.28
C ASN A 87 -22.86 21.60 -4.56
N LEU A 88 -22.04 22.36 -3.84
CA LEU A 88 -20.91 21.83 -3.09
C LEU A 88 -21.34 21.51 -1.65
N ASP A 89 -21.20 20.26 -1.25
CA ASP A 89 -21.31 19.84 0.15
C ASP A 89 -20.08 20.37 0.93
N LEU A 90 -20.26 21.50 1.60
CA LEU A 90 -19.19 22.18 2.32
C LEU A 90 -18.73 21.39 3.53
N ASP A 91 -19.62 20.72 4.25
CA ASP A 91 -19.28 19.94 5.45
C ASP A 91 -18.41 18.75 5.07
N LYS A 92 -18.80 18.03 4.00
CA LYS A 92 -17.99 16.96 3.44
C LYS A 92 -16.64 17.48 2.94
N LYS A 93 -16.61 18.63 2.26
CA LYS A 93 -15.36 19.25 1.79
C LYS A 93 -14.42 19.55 2.94
N TYR A 94 -14.89 20.25 3.98
CA TYR A 94 -14.07 20.60 5.15
C TYR A 94 -13.49 19.36 5.82
N LEU A 95 -14.27 18.29 5.94
CA LEU A 95 -13.82 17.04 6.54
C LEU A 95 -12.75 16.33 5.70
N LEU A 96 -12.92 16.26 4.38
CA LEU A 96 -11.90 15.67 3.50
C LEU A 96 -10.61 16.49 3.47
N GLU A 97 -10.71 17.82 3.43
CA GLU A 97 -9.56 18.73 3.54
C GLU A 97 -8.82 18.56 4.87
N PHE A 98 -9.56 18.44 5.97
CA PHE A 98 -8.99 18.19 7.29
C PHE A 98 -8.20 16.87 7.30
N ARG A 99 -8.79 15.79 6.76
CA ARG A 99 -8.11 14.48 6.66
C ARG A 99 -6.87 14.53 5.79
N TYR A 100 -6.95 15.21 4.64
CA TYR A 100 -5.81 15.40 3.77
C TYR A 100 -4.67 16.15 4.48
N LYS A 101 -4.98 17.27 5.14
CA LYS A 101 -4.00 18.01 5.95
C LYS A 101 -3.39 17.14 7.04
N HIS A 102 -4.22 16.39 7.76
CA HIS A 102 -3.78 15.51 8.84
C HIS A 102 -2.82 14.42 8.33
N ILE A 103 -3.19 13.68 7.28
CA ILE A 103 -2.33 12.60 6.78
C ILE A 103 -1.04 13.14 6.18
N MET A 104 -1.08 14.29 5.49
CA MET A 104 0.14 14.90 4.93
C MET A 104 1.08 15.38 6.03
N LEU A 105 0.58 15.90 7.15
CA LEU A 105 1.40 16.26 8.31
C LEU A 105 2.04 15.01 8.94
N PHE A 106 1.24 13.96 9.16
CA PHE A 106 1.73 12.69 9.69
C PHE A 106 2.85 12.09 8.82
N LEU A 107 2.66 12.05 7.50
CA LEU A 107 3.64 11.49 6.57
C LEU A 107 4.88 12.39 6.40
N ARG A 108 4.73 13.71 6.51
CA ARG A 108 5.85 14.65 6.43
C ARG A 108 6.88 14.38 7.53
N ASP A 109 6.43 14.01 8.72
CA ASP A 109 7.32 13.69 9.84
C ASP A 109 8.12 12.39 9.59
N ALA A 110 7.70 11.56 8.63
CA ALA A 110 8.44 10.41 8.10
C ALA A 110 9.30 10.73 6.85
N GLY A 111 9.33 11.99 6.41
CA GLY A 111 10.08 12.46 5.23
C GLY A 111 9.26 12.54 3.94
N TYR A 112 7.96 12.26 3.96
CA TYR A 112 7.12 12.36 2.77
C TYR A 112 6.91 13.82 2.34
N ASP A 113 7.21 14.09 1.08
CA ASP A 113 6.92 15.35 0.40
C ASP A 113 5.79 15.17 -0.61
N LYS A 114 4.66 15.84 -0.37
CA LYS A 114 3.45 15.81 -1.20
C LYS A 114 3.66 16.34 -2.64
N ASN A 115 4.72 17.09 -2.90
CA ASN A 115 5.02 17.64 -4.23
C ASN A 115 5.92 16.71 -5.07
N ILE A 116 6.62 15.79 -4.39
CA ILE A 116 7.61 14.88 -4.99
C ILE A 116 7.06 13.46 -5.03
N HIS A 117 6.69 12.91 -3.88
CA HIS A 117 6.47 11.48 -3.70
C HIS A 117 5.26 10.93 -4.47
N PRO A 118 4.14 11.65 -4.70
CA PRO A 118 3.10 11.15 -5.59
C PRO A 118 3.60 10.86 -7.02
N LYS A 119 4.52 11.66 -7.53
CA LYS A 119 5.12 11.43 -8.86
C LYS A 119 6.05 10.21 -8.81
N VAL A 120 6.80 10.08 -7.73
CA VAL A 120 7.70 8.94 -7.49
C VAL A 120 6.91 7.63 -7.40
N THR A 121 5.83 7.57 -6.60
CA THR A 121 5.02 6.35 -6.46
C THR A 121 4.46 5.91 -7.81
N LYS A 122 3.91 6.86 -8.58
CA LYS A 122 3.43 6.59 -9.95
C LYS A 122 4.54 6.06 -10.86
N ALA A 123 5.73 6.66 -10.82
CA ALA A 123 6.87 6.21 -11.62
C ALA A 123 7.34 4.80 -11.24
N LEU A 124 7.42 4.49 -9.94
CA LEU A 124 7.82 3.18 -9.43
C LEU A 124 6.81 2.10 -9.81
N VAL A 125 5.50 2.36 -9.67
CA VAL A 125 4.46 1.42 -10.09
C VAL A 125 4.53 1.14 -11.59
N ASN A 126 4.72 2.17 -12.41
CA ASN A 126 4.85 1.99 -13.86
C ASN A 126 6.13 1.23 -14.25
N LYS A 127 7.23 1.47 -13.53
CA LYS A 127 8.54 0.86 -13.80
C LYS A 127 8.62 -0.59 -13.34
N TYR A 128 8.16 -0.87 -12.13
CA TYR A 128 8.35 -2.16 -11.47
C TYR A 128 7.11 -3.05 -11.51
N GLY A 129 5.92 -2.48 -11.71
CA GLY A 129 4.65 -3.20 -11.63
C GLY A 129 4.26 -3.57 -10.21
N LEU A 130 3.16 -4.33 -10.10
CA LEU A 130 2.60 -4.80 -8.83
C LEU A 130 2.91 -6.29 -8.61
N LEU A 131 2.93 -6.69 -7.35
CA LEU A 131 3.02 -8.10 -6.99
C LEU A 131 1.71 -8.82 -7.40
N PRO A 132 1.81 -10.05 -7.94
CA PRO A 132 0.61 -10.86 -8.13
C PRO A 132 -0.01 -11.22 -6.78
N THR A 133 -1.33 -11.39 -6.74
CA THR A 133 -2.02 -11.83 -5.53
C THR A 133 -1.45 -13.18 -5.08
N PRO A 134 -0.89 -13.26 -3.85
CA PRO A 134 -0.19 -14.45 -3.41
C PRO A 134 -1.19 -15.57 -3.08
N GLY A 135 -0.74 -16.82 -3.18
CA GLY A 135 -1.56 -17.99 -2.87
C GLY A 135 -2.08 -17.98 -1.41
N PRO A 136 -3.11 -18.78 -1.07
CA PRO A 136 -3.74 -18.75 0.26
C PRO A 136 -2.82 -19.10 1.44
N ARG A 137 -1.66 -19.72 1.19
CA ARG A 137 -0.70 -20.19 2.20
C ARG A 137 0.67 -19.48 2.11
N SER A 138 0.73 -18.36 1.41
CA SER A 138 1.96 -17.58 1.24
C SER A 138 2.11 -16.61 2.41
N SER A 139 3.30 -16.55 2.99
CA SER A 139 3.67 -15.62 4.07
C SER A 139 3.67 -14.16 3.61
N LEU A 140 3.58 -13.90 2.29
CA LEU A 140 3.36 -12.55 1.74
C LEU A 140 2.05 -11.93 2.22
N ARG A 141 1.08 -12.76 2.65
CA ARG A 141 -0.18 -12.31 3.24
C ARG A 141 -0.02 -11.75 4.65
N ASP A 142 1.08 -12.12 5.33
CA ASP A 142 1.35 -11.74 6.72
C ASP A 142 2.34 -10.58 6.82
N ILE A 143 2.71 -9.94 5.71
CA ILE A 143 3.62 -8.79 5.72
C ILE A 143 2.95 -7.64 6.47
N GLY A 144 3.50 -7.36 7.65
CA GLY A 144 3.02 -6.31 8.54
C GLY A 144 4.17 -5.43 9.04
N PRO A 145 3.92 -4.54 10.01
CA PRO A 145 4.94 -3.65 10.55
C PRO A 145 6.20 -4.35 11.08
N HIS A 146 6.07 -5.59 11.55
CA HIS A 146 7.18 -6.42 12.04
C HIS A 146 8.15 -6.84 10.93
N SER A 147 7.71 -6.84 9.66
CA SER A 147 8.52 -7.21 8.49
C SER A 147 9.43 -6.08 8.00
N PHE A 148 9.41 -4.90 8.65
CA PHE A 148 10.13 -3.70 8.21
C PHE A 148 11.62 -3.96 7.93
N SER A 149 12.33 -4.64 8.84
CA SER A 149 13.77 -4.91 8.65
C SER A 149 14.05 -5.75 7.40
N GLN A 150 13.20 -6.74 7.13
CA GLN A 150 13.34 -7.59 5.95
C GLN A 150 13.06 -6.79 4.68
N LEU A 151 11.96 -6.04 4.64
CA LEU A 151 11.62 -5.16 3.51
C LEU A 151 12.72 -4.13 3.24
N LYS A 152 13.31 -3.55 4.30
CA LYS A 152 14.42 -2.61 4.20
C LYS A 152 15.62 -3.26 3.49
N ASP A 153 16.00 -4.47 3.87
CA ASP A 153 17.11 -5.20 3.24
C ASP A 153 16.83 -5.49 1.76
N TYR A 154 15.58 -5.84 1.42
CA TYR A 154 15.17 -6.04 0.03
C TYR A 154 15.22 -4.75 -0.79
N VAL A 155 14.71 -3.63 -0.25
CA VAL A 155 14.79 -2.32 -0.88
C VAL A 155 16.25 -1.95 -1.14
N THR A 156 17.14 -2.11 -0.16
CA THR A 156 18.56 -1.80 -0.33
C THR A 156 19.24 -2.65 -1.39
N LYS A 157 18.85 -3.92 -1.55
CA LYS A 157 19.43 -4.82 -2.55
C LYS A 157 18.89 -4.59 -3.96
N LEU A 158 17.64 -4.18 -4.10
CA LEU A 158 16.92 -4.19 -5.39
C LEU A 158 16.73 -2.80 -6.01
N ALA A 159 16.72 -1.74 -5.20
CA ALA A 159 16.52 -0.38 -5.68
C ALA A 159 17.76 0.14 -6.41
N ASN A 160 17.54 0.97 -7.44
CA ASN A 160 18.62 1.74 -8.04
C ASN A 160 19.10 2.82 -7.07
N ALA A 161 20.37 3.22 -7.18
CA ALA A 161 20.99 4.21 -6.29
C ALA A 161 20.25 5.56 -6.25
N GLU A 162 19.61 5.94 -7.36
CA GLU A 162 18.86 7.19 -7.50
C GLU A 162 17.50 7.15 -6.77
N GLU A 163 16.91 5.96 -6.59
CA GLU A 163 15.53 5.79 -6.11
C GLU A 163 15.47 5.29 -4.66
N ILE A 164 16.57 4.72 -4.14
CA ILE A 164 16.60 4.07 -2.83
C ILE A 164 16.14 5.00 -1.70
N ARG A 165 16.49 6.30 -1.77
CA ARG A 165 16.11 7.28 -0.75
C ARG A 165 14.59 7.42 -0.69
N ASP A 166 13.97 7.65 -1.84
CA ASP A 166 12.52 7.85 -1.90
C ASP A 166 11.78 6.57 -1.52
N ILE A 167 12.22 5.40 -2.02
CA ILE A 167 11.59 4.11 -1.66
C ILE A 167 11.70 3.85 -0.15
N MET A 168 12.80 4.22 0.50
CA MET A 168 12.92 4.12 1.96
C MET A 168 11.92 5.01 2.69
N VAL A 169 11.70 6.24 2.22
CA VAL A 169 10.66 7.12 2.76
C VAL A 169 9.28 6.48 2.61
N LEU A 170 8.95 5.95 1.43
CA LEU A 170 7.68 5.28 1.17
C LEU A 170 7.48 4.06 2.11
N LEU A 171 8.53 3.26 2.31
CA LEU A 171 8.51 2.10 3.21
C LEU A 171 8.27 2.51 4.68
N VAL A 172 8.93 3.57 5.15
CA VAL A 172 8.69 4.11 6.50
C VAL A 172 7.24 4.59 6.63
N CYS A 173 6.75 5.35 5.64
CA CYS A 173 5.40 5.90 5.62
C CYS A 173 4.33 4.80 5.72
N ILE A 174 4.39 3.78 4.84
CA ILE A 174 3.39 2.71 4.84
C ILE A 174 3.47 1.88 6.12
N THR A 175 4.66 1.69 6.67
CA THR A 175 4.85 0.97 7.94
C THR A 175 4.26 1.74 9.11
N GLN A 176 4.41 3.06 9.15
CA GLN A 176 3.79 3.89 10.18
C GLN A 176 2.27 3.89 10.06
N MET A 177 1.73 4.02 8.84
CA MET A 177 0.29 3.92 8.63
C MET A 177 -0.25 2.54 9.05
N ALA A 178 0.46 1.45 8.71
CA ALA A 178 0.10 0.10 9.12
C ALA A 178 0.08 -0.12 10.64
N LYS A 179 0.93 0.61 11.39
CA LYS A 179 0.87 0.61 12.85
C LYS A 179 -0.34 1.38 13.38
N GLU A 180 -0.67 2.49 12.75
CA GLU A 180 -1.78 3.37 13.16
C GLU A 180 -3.15 2.75 12.86
N ASP A 181 -3.32 2.11 11.70
CA ASP A 181 -4.58 1.51 11.28
C ASP A 181 -4.74 0.03 11.67
N GLY A 182 -3.64 -0.64 12.07
CA GLY A 182 -3.64 -2.06 12.45
C GLY A 182 -3.73 -3.03 11.27
N GLU A 183 -3.62 -2.54 10.03
CA GLU A 183 -3.71 -3.34 8.81
C GLU A 183 -2.33 -3.88 8.38
N PRO A 184 -2.27 -5.02 7.67
CA PRO A 184 -1.04 -5.50 7.04
C PRO A 184 -0.47 -4.44 6.09
N ILE A 185 0.85 -4.42 5.86
CA ILE A 185 1.48 -3.45 4.94
C ILE A 185 0.94 -3.63 3.51
N PHE A 186 0.74 -4.87 3.06
CA PHE A 186 0.14 -5.17 1.77
C PHE A 186 -1.27 -5.72 1.92
N ILE A 187 -2.23 -5.04 1.31
CA ILE A 187 -3.62 -5.46 1.26
C ILE A 187 -3.89 -6.00 -0.14
N TRP A 188 -4.19 -7.29 -0.21
CA TRP A 188 -4.43 -7.99 -1.46
C TRP A 188 -5.90 -7.84 -1.89
N GLY A 189 -6.10 -7.51 -3.16
CA GLY A 189 -7.42 -7.44 -3.82
C GLY A 189 -7.81 -8.74 -4.50
#